data_AF-A0A7S2WUK3-F1
#
_entry.id   AF-A0A7S2WUK3-F1
#
_cell.length_a   1.000
_cell.length_b   1.000
_cell.length_c   1.000
_cell.angle_alpha   90.00
_cell.angle_beta   90.00
_cell.angle_gamma   90.00
#
_symmetry.space_group_name_H-M   'P 1'
#
loop_
_entity.id
_entity.type
_entity.pdbx_description
1 polymer ?
#
loop_
_entity_poly.entity_id
_entity_poly.type
_entity_poly.pdbx_seq_one_letter_code
_entity_poly.pdbx_strand_id
1 'polypeptide(L)'
;GLRPQERLQREAQAEVLEREAVEARNRAAEAAQRRRRVAVERFHQQRAEAARQRQEELAAAAAAAEEQRQTQRRENLERVSYRDSKRLQKLDALREMKWKAEQRERTRLEAIARIAASVPYAEAIAQAKADLLKPTAAVANAIFDGESFRQNPHSIVQGFSDKKLFSDKRFKLGYALHSAGVSHSAAAASAVRIMCPSSKRPYA
;
A
#
# COMPACT_ATOMS: atom_id res chain seq x y z
N GLY A 1 -83.33 79.31 -13.97
CA GLY A 1 -81.89 79.64 -14.01
C GLY A 1 -81.48 80.18 -12.66
N LEU A 2 -80.36 79.70 -12.10
CA LEU A 2 -79.83 80.14 -10.79
C LEU A 2 -79.52 81.65 -10.81
N ARG A 3 -79.77 82.33 -9.68
CA ARG A 3 -79.52 83.78 -9.52
C ARG A 3 -78.02 84.08 -9.70
N PRO A 4 -77.63 85.23 -10.28
CA PRO A 4 -76.21 85.56 -10.51
C PRO A 4 -75.33 85.47 -9.25
N GLN A 5 -75.88 85.83 -8.08
CA GLN A 5 -75.18 85.74 -6.79
C GLN A 5 -74.97 84.29 -6.31
N GLU A 6 -75.89 83.37 -6.61
CA GLU A 6 -75.77 81.95 -6.26
C GLU A 6 -74.73 81.23 -7.14
N ARG A 7 -74.47 81.73 -8.37
CA ARG A 7 -73.41 81.20 -9.25
C ARG A 7 -72.02 81.59 -8.76
N LEU A 8 -71.84 82.86 -8.41
CA LEU A 8 -70.57 83.37 -7.86
C LEU A 8 -70.18 82.68 -6.55
N GLN A 9 -71.15 82.38 -5.68
CA GLN A 9 -70.90 81.65 -4.44
C GLN A 9 -70.53 80.18 -4.68
N ARG A 10 -71.14 79.51 -5.67
CA ARG A 10 -70.78 78.14 -6.05
C ARG A 10 -69.43 78.05 -6.73
N GLU A 11 -69.08 79.03 -7.56
CA GLU A 11 -67.76 79.13 -8.19
C GLU A 11 -66.67 79.37 -7.15
N ALA A 12 -66.89 80.27 -6.18
CA ALA A 12 -65.96 80.49 -5.07
C ALA A 12 -65.81 79.25 -4.17
N GLN A 13 -66.89 78.52 -3.88
CA GLN A 13 -66.82 77.26 -3.13
C GLN A 13 -66.10 76.16 -3.92
N ALA A 14 -66.31 76.08 -5.23
CA ALA A 14 -65.61 75.13 -6.09
C ALA A 14 -64.10 75.42 -6.12
N GLU A 15 -63.68 76.69 -6.24
CA GLU A 15 -62.27 77.07 -6.21
C GLU A 15 -61.59 76.72 -4.88
N VAL A 16 -62.26 76.91 -3.74
CA VAL A 16 -61.73 76.53 -2.43
C VAL A 16 -61.56 75.00 -2.33
N LEU A 17 -62.56 74.24 -2.78
CA LEU A 17 -62.49 72.77 -2.80
C LEU A 17 -61.39 72.26 -3.75
N GLU A 18 -61.18 72.91 -4.88
CA GLU A 18 -60.08 72.58 -5.81
C GLU A 18 -58.72 72.85 -5.19
N ARG A 19 -58.54 73.99 -4.51
CA ARG A 19 -57.29 74.30 -3.78
C ARG A 19 -57.02 73.30 -2.67
N GLU A 20 -58.02 72.95 -1.87
CA GLU A 20 -57.92 71.92 -0.83
C GLU A 20 -57.60 70.54 -1.41
N ALA A 21 -58.20 70.17 -2.54
CA ALA A 21 -57.92 68.91 -3.22
C ALA A 21 -56.48 68.84 -3.78
N VAL A 22 -55.97 69.95 -4.32
CA VAL A 22 -54.58 70.05 -4.80
C VAL A 22 -53.60 69.97 -3.63
N GLU A 23 -53.86 70.68 -2.53
CA GLU A 23 -53.04 70.59 -1.32
C GLU A 23 -53.04 69.19 -0.71
N ALA A 24 -54.20 68.52 -0.65
CA ALA A 24 -54.31 67.16 -0.15
C ALA A 24 -53.51 66.17 -1.02
N ARG A 25 -53.56 66.33 -2.35
CA ARG A 25 -52.75 65.54 -3.30
C ARG A 25 -51.26 65.78 -3.11
N ASN A 26 -50.83 67.03 -2.93
CA ASN A 26 -49.43 67.36 -2.68
C ASN A 26 -48.93 66.77 -1.36
N ARG A 27 -49.71 66.89 -0.27
CA ARG A 27 -49.39 66.28 1.03
C ARG A 27 -49.31 64.75 0.95
N ALA A 28 -50.21 64.11 0.21
CA ALA A 28 -50.19 62.67 -0.02
C ALA A 28 -48.96 62.23 -0.84
N ALA A 29 -48.59 63.00 -1.86
CA ALA A 29 -47.40 62.74 -2.68
C ALA A 29 -46.11 62.88 -1.85
N GLU A 30 -45.99 63.92 -1.03
CA GLU A 30 -44.85 64.09 -0.11
C GLU A 30 -44.76 62.96 0.92
N ALA A 31 -45.89 62.57 1.52
CA ALA A 31 -45.93 61.45 2.46
C ALA A 31 -45.52 60.13 1.79
N ALA A 32 -45.95 59.90 0.54
CA ALA A 32 -45.55 58.74 -0.24
C ALA A 32 -44.04 58.76 -0.57
N GLN A 33 -43.50 59.92 -0.95
CA GLN A 33 -42.06 60.09 -1.18
C GLN A 33 -41.24 59.84 0.08
N ARG A 34 -41.68 60.36 1.24
CA ARG A 34 -41.02 60.11 2.54
C ARG A 34 -41.01 58.62 2.89
N ARG A 35 -42.15 57.93 2.73
CA ARG A 35 -42.24 56.48 2.96
C ARG A 35 -41.30 55.69 2.05
N ARG A 36 -41.21 56.08 0.76
CA ARG A 36 -40.28 55.45 -0.19
C ARG A 36 -38.83 55.65 0.21
N ARG A 37 -38.42 56.86 0.60
CA ARG A 37 -37.06 57.15 1.08
C ARG A 37 -36.69 56.30 2.29
N VAL A 38 -37.57 56.27 3.30
CA VAL A 38 -37.36 55.44 4.51
C VAL A 38 -37.28 53.95 4.17
N ALA A 39 -38.09 53.45 3.24
CA ALA A 39 -38.04 52.05 2.81
C ALA A 39 -36.71 51.71 2.11
N VAL A 40 -36.20 52.62 1.26
CA VAL A 40 -34.91 52.46 0.57
C VAL A 40 -33.75 52.49 1.57
N GLU A 41 -33.76 53.43 2.52
CA GLU A 41 -32.74 53.51 3.58
C GLU A 41 -32.71 52.23 4.43
N ARG A 42 -33.88 51.72 4.84
CA ARG A 42 -33.98 50.45 5.57
C ARG A 42 -33.45 49.27 4.77
N PHE A 43 -33.75 49.20 3.47
CA PHE A 43 -33.22 48.15 2.59
C PHE A 43 -31.69 48.20 2.50
N HIS A 44 -31.12 49.39 2.36
CA HIS A 44 -29.66 49.55 2.34
C HIS A 44 -29.01 49.18 3.69
N GLN A 45 -29.63 49.54 4.81
CA GLN A 45 -29.18 49.16 6.15
C GLN A 45 -29.20 47.63 6.31
N GLN A 46 -30.32 46.98 6.01
CA GLN A 46 -30.44 45.52 6.09
C GLN A 46 -29.43 44.81 5.18
N ARG A 47 -29.20 45.33 3.98
CA ARG A 47 -28.19 44.78 3.07
C ARG A 47 -26.77 44.94 3.62
N ALA A 48 -26.47 46.07 4.23
CA ALA A 48 -25.16 46.31 4.85
C ALA A 48 -24.94 45.41 6.08
N GLU A 49 -25.97 45.24 6.91
CA GLU A 49 -25.94 44.33 8.07
C GLU A 49 -25.76 42.88 7.63
N ALA A 50 -26.52 42.41 6.64
CA ALA A 50 -26.36 41.06 6.10
C ALA A 50 -24.96 40.85 5.48
N ALA A 51 -24.39 41.87 4.84
CA ALA A 51 -23.03 41.80 4.32
C ALA A 51 -21.99 41.71 5.44
N ARG A 52 -22.16 42.46 6.54
CA ARG A 52 -21.28 42.38 7.73
C ARG A 52 -21.37 41.02 8.40
N GLN A 53 -22.57 40.50 8.61
CA GLN A 53 -22.78 39.16 9.18
C GLN A 53 -22.10 38.08 8.33
N ARG A 54 -22.25 38.12 7.01
CA ARG A 54 -21.55 37.19 6.12
C ARG A 54 -20.03 37.32 6.21
N GLN A 55 -19.49 38.53 6.33
CA GLN A 55 -18.05 38.73 6.50
C GLN A 55 -17.57 38.18 7.84
N GLU A 56 -18.32 38.39 8.91
CA GLU A 56 -18.02 37.85 10.25
C GLU A 56 -18.07 36.32 10.25
N GLU A 57 -19.08 35.71 9.63
CA GLU A 57 -19.19 34.25 9.47
C GLU A 57 -18.02 33.68 8.67
N LEU A 58 -17.65 34.31 7.55
CA LEU A 58 -16.51 33.88 6.74
C LEU A 58 -15.18 34.02 7.50
N ALA A 59 -15.01 35.10 8.24
CA ALA A 59 -13.81 35.31 9.07
C ALA A 59 -13.74 34.27 10.20
N ALA A 60 -14.85 33.99 10.87
CA ALA A 60 -14.93 32.97 11.91
C ALA A 60 -14.65 31.56 11.34
N ALA A 61 -15.22 31.24 10.17
CA ALA A 61 -14.95 29.98 9.49
C ALA A 61 -13.48 29.84 9.05
N ALA A 62 -12.87 30.93 8.57
CA ALA A 62 -11.46 30.95 8.21
C ALA A 62 -10.55 30.75 9.44
N ALA A 63 -10.85 31.42 10.55
CA ALA A 63 -10.12 31.25 11.81
C ALA A 63 -10.20 29.81 12.33
N ALA A 64 -11.42 29.23 12.37
CA ALA A 64 -11.62 27.84 12.78
C ALA A 64 -10.86 26.85 11.87
N ALA A 65 -10.86 27.09 10.56
CA ALA A 65 -10.10 26.27 9.61
C ALA A 65 -8.57 26.40 9.82
N GLU A 66 -8.08 27.59 10.18
CA GLU A 66 -6.67 27.81 10.50
C GLU A 66 -6.26 27.06 11.77
N GLU A 67 -7.06 27.12 12.83
CA GLU A 67 -6.82 26.37 14.07
C GLU A 67 -6.74 24.86 13.80
N GLN A 68 -7.68 24.32 13.01
CA GLN A 68 -7.64 22.91 12.59
C GLN A 68 -6.38 22.55 11.79
N ARG A 69 -5.93 23.45 10.91
CA ARG A 69 -4.67 23.23 10.17
C ARG A 69 -3.47 23.24 11.12
N GLN A 70 -3.47 24.11 12.11
CA GLN A 70 -2.38 24.18 13.10
C GLN A 70 -2.34 22.92 13.98
N THR A 71 -3.49 22.42 14.45
CA THR A 71 -3.53 21.17 15.23
C THR A 71 -3.07 19.98 14.39
N GLN A 72 -3.57 19.83 13.17
CA GLN A 72 -3.13 18.79 12.24
C GLN A 72 -1.63 18.87 11.94
N ARG A 73 -1.08 20.08 11.80
CA ARG A 73 0.36 20.28 11.60
C ARG A 73 1.17 19.79 12.79
N ARG A 74 0.73 20.10 14.02
CA ARG A 74 1.39 19.63 15.25
C ARG A 74 1.37 18.10 15.34
N GLU A 75 0.20 17.48 15.16
CA GLU A 75 0.08 16.02 15.17
C GLU A 75 0.95 15.35 14.09
N ASN A 76 0.98 15.92 12.88
CA ASN A 76 1.81 15.39 11.80
C ASN A 76 3.30 15.51 12.11
N LEU A 77 3.75 16.61 12.71
CA LEU A 77 5.15 16.76 13.14
C LEU A 77 5.52 15.70 14.19
N GLU A 78 4.66 15.43 15.16
CA GLU A 78 4.86 14.38 16.16
C GLU A 78 4.93 12.98 15.53
N ARG A 79 4.05 12.69 14.57
CA ARG A 79 4.07 11.40 13.84
C ARG A 79 5.35 11.23 13.03
N VAL A 80 5.81 12.29 12.37
CA VAL A 80 7.06 12.26 11.57
C VAL A 80 8.26 12.07 12.48
N SER A 81 8.38 12.86 13.56
CA SER A 81 9.49 12.74 14.51
C SER A 81 9.54 11.34 15.17
N TYR A 82 8.39 10.79 15.53
CA TYR A 82 8.30 9.42 16.03
C TYR A 82 8.80 8.39 14.99
N ARG A 83 8.35 8.50 13.73
CA ARG A 83 8.80 7.60 12.66
C ARG A 83 10.30 7.68 12.43
N ASP A 84 10.85 8.89 12.44
CA ASP A 84 12.29 9.10 12.26
C ASP A 84 13.09 8.52 13.44
N SER A 85 12.65 8.74 14.67
CA SER A 85 13.27 8.12 15.86
C SER A 85 13.27 6.59 15.78
N LYS A 86 12.16 5.98 15.33
CA LYS A 86 12.05 4.52 15.17
C LYS A 86 12.90 4.00 14.03
N ARG A 87 13.03 4.76 12.95
CA ARG A 87 13.92 4.43 11.83
C ARG A 87 15.38 4.45 12.30
N LEU A 88 15.80 5.47 13.03
CA LEU A 88 17.15 5.56 13.60
C LEU A 88 17.44 4.39 14.54
N GLN A 89 16.54 4.10 15.48
CA GLN A 89 16.65 2.94 16.39
C GLN A 89 16.85 1.62 15.63
N LYS A 90 16.11 1.41 14.52
CA LYS A 90 16.27 0.20 13.68
C LYS A 90 17.63 0.17 12.97
N LEU A 91 18.09 1.30 12.45
CA LEU A 91 19.40 1.37 11.79
C LEU A 91 20.53 1.10 12.76
N ASP A 92 20.44 1.63 13.98
CA ASP A 92 21.46 1.40 15.01
C ASP A 92 21.44 -0.06 15.49
N ALA A 93 20.25 -0.65 15.70
CA ALA A 93 20.13 -2.08 16.00
C ALA A 93 20.74 -2.97 14.89
N LEU A 94 20.53 -2.62 13.62
CA LEU A 94 21.16 -3.35 12.50
C LEU A 94 22.68 -3.20 12.49
N ARG A 95 23.21 -2.00 12.79
CA ARG A 95 24.66 -1.78 12.91
C ARG A 95 25.26 -2.60 14.05
N GLU A 96 24.63 -2.62 15.22
CA GLU A 96 25.07 -3.43 16.35
C GLU A 96 25.07 -4.92 16.03
N MET A 97 24.01 -5.41 15.36
CA MET A 97 23.93 -6.81 14.96
C MET A 97 25.03 -7.19 13.98
N LYS A 98 25.32 -6.34 12.98
CA LYS A 98 26.43 -6.55 12.04
C LYS A 98 27.77 -6.55 12.76
N TRP A 99 28.02 -5.57 13.61
CA TRP A 99 29.26 -5.48 14.39
C TRP A 99 29.46 -6.73 15.26
N LYS A 100 28.42 -7.19 15.97
CA LYS A 100 28.47 -8.44 16.76
C LYS A 100 28.75 -9.67 15.89
N ALA A 101 28.14 -9.75 14.70
CA ALA A 101 28.37 -10.84 13.77
C ALA A 101 29.82 -10.85 13.26
N GLU A 102 30.37 -9.68 12.92
CA GLU A 102 31.77 -9.54 12.52
C GLU A 102 32.74 -9.97 13.63
N GLN A 103 32.47 -9.59 14.88
CA GLN A 103 33.28 -10.04 16.01
C GLN A 103 33.24 -11.56 16.20
N ARG A 104 32.07 -12.18 16.05
CA ARG A 104 31.92 -13.65 16.13
C ARG A 104 32.66 -14.35 14.99
N GLU A 105 32.62 -13.81 13.79
CA GLU A 105 33.34 -14.42 12.67
C GLU A 105 34.85 -14.26 12.84
N ARG A 106 35.32 -13.11 13.36
CA ARG A 106 36.73 -12.92 13.71
C ARG A 106 37.21 -13.95 14.73
N THR A 107 36.48 -14.12 15.84
CA THR A 107 36.87 -15.11 16.88
C THR A 107 36.83 -16.54 16.35
N ARG A 108 35.85 -16.86 15.50
CA ARG A 108 35.78 -18.16 14.80
C ARG A 108 36.99 -18.38 13.89
N LEU A 109 37.35 -17.40 13.08
CA LEU A 109 38.51 -17.48 12.18
C LEU A 109 39.81 -17.61 12.95
N GLU A 110 39.97 -16.88 14.06
CA GLU A 110 41.13 -17.02 14.96
C GLU A 110 41.22 -18.44 15.55
N ALA A 111 40.09 -19.01 15.97
CA ALA A 111 40.04 -20.37 16.49
C ALA A 111 40.42 -21.40 15.40
N ILE A 112 39.90 -21.25 14.19
CA ILE A 112 40.25 -22.11 13.04
C ILE A 112 41.74 -21.97 12.72
N ALA A 113 42.29 -20.75 12.71
CA ALA A 113 43.71 -20.51 12.45
C ALA A 113 44.60 -21.18 13.51
N ARG A 114 44.21 -21.12 14.80
CA ARG A 114 44.93 -21.82 15.88
C ARG A 114 44.92 -23.34 15.70
N ILE A 115 43.78 -23.91 15.32
CA ILE A 115 43.65 -25.35 15.05
C ILE A 115 44.47 -25.73 13.82
N ALA A 116 44.45 -24.93 12.77
CA ALA A 116 45.24 -25.18 11.58
C ALA A 116 46.75 -25.17 11.91
N ALA A 117 47.21 -24.23 12.74
CA ALA A 117 48.60 -24.15 13.17
C ALA A 117 49.05 -25.34 14.05
N SER A 118 48.13 -25.99 14.77
CA SER A 118 48.48 -27.16 15.61
C SER A 118 48.55 -28.47 14.84
N VAL A 119 48.08 -28.52 13.59
CA VAL A 119 47.96 -29.75 12.81
C VAL A 119 48.98 -29.78 11.66
N PRO A 120 49.87 -30.81 11.60
CA PRO A 120 51.00 -30.83 10.66
C PRO A 120 50.61 -30.94 9.18
N TYR A 121 49.39 -31.38 8.88
CA TYR A 121 48.89 -31.57 7.50
C TYR A 121 47.91 -30.49 7.03
N ALA A 122 47.71 -29.41 7.81
CA ALA A 122 46.76 -28.36 7.46
C ALA A 122 47.08 -27.67 6.12
N GLU A 123 48.35 -27.39 5.84
CA GLU A 123 48.78 -26.79 4.57
C GLU A 123 48.54 -27.71 3.37
N ALA A 124 48.78 -29.02 3.55
CA ALA A 124 48.54 -30.02 2.51
C ALA A 124 47.05 -30.13 2.16
N ILE A 125 46.15 -30.04 3.15
CA ILE A 125 44.70 -30.01 2.92
C ILE A 125 44.28 -28.70 2.26
N ALA A 126 44.83 -27.55 2.68
CA ALA A 126 44.48 -26.25 2.11
C ALA A 126 44.87 -26.12 0.63
N GLN A 127 45.96 -26.76 0.23
CA GLN A 127 46.44 -26.78 -1.16
C GLN A 127 45.86 -27.94 -1.99
N ALA A 128 45.14 -28.87 -1.35
CA ALA A 128 44.50 -29.98 -2.05
C ALA A 128 43.38 -29.46 -2.96
N LYS A 129 43.66 -29.39 -4.26
CA LYS A 129 42.64 -29.16 -5.27
C LYS A 129 41.87 -30.46 -5.48
N ALA A 130 40.55 -30.41 -5.26
CA ALA A 130 39.67 -31.52 -5.58
C ALA A 130 39.62 -31.70 -7.11
N ASP A 131 40.27 -32.75 -7.61
CA ASP A 131 40.12 -33.19 -8.98
C ASP A 131 38.78 -33.92 -9.12
N LEU A 132 37.75 -33.17 -9.55
CA LEU A 132 36.38 -33.68 -9.70
C LEU A 132 36.25 -34.75 -10.78
N LEU A 133 37.26 -34.91 -11.64
CA LEU A 133 37.30 -35.94 -12.68
C LEU A 133 37.93 -37.23 -12.18
N LYS A 134 38.61 -37.21 -11.03
CA LYS A 134 39.13 -38.43 -10.42
C LYS A 134 37.97 -39.23 -9.81
N PRO A 135 37.83 -40.53 -10.15
CA PRO A 135 36.88 -41.38 -9.46
C PRO A 135 37.27 -41.43 -7.98
N THR A 136 36.28 -41.27 -7.10
CA THR A 136 36.51 -41.36 -5.66
C THR A 136 37.05 -42.75 -5.30
N ALA A 137 37.81 -42.86 -4.21
CA ALA A 137 38.36 -44.16 -3.79
C ALA A 137 37.26 -45.23 -3.62
N ALA A 138 36.05 -44.82 -3.26
CA ALA A 138 34.88 -45.68 -3.21
C ALA A 138 34.47 -46.23 -4.59
N VAL A 139 34.51 -45.40 -5.64
CA VAL A 139 34.21 -45.81 -7.03
C VAL A 139 35.34 -46.66 -7.61
N ALA A 140 36.60 -46.30 -7.35
CA ALA A 140 37.76 -47.06 -7.83
C ALA A 140 37.81 -48.49 -7.25
N ASN A 141 37.33 -48.67 -6.01
CA ASN A 141 37.29 -49.96 -5.33
C ASN A 141 35.96 -50.70 -5.48
N ALA A 142 35.01 -50.16 -6.27
CA ALA A 142 33.75 -50.84 -6.56
C ALA A 142 33.97 -51.96 -7.57
N ILE A 143 34.45 -53.12 -7.08
CA ILE A 143 34.52 -54.35 -7.86
C ILE A 143 33.10 -54.91 -7.95
N PHE A 144 32.53 -54.94 -9.14
CA PHE A 144 31.25 -55.59 -9.37
C PHE A 144 31.43 -57.11 -9.26
N ASP A 145 30.97 -57.68 -8.15
CA ASP A 145 30.81 -59.13 -8.01
C ASP A 145 29.36 -59.53 -8.33
N GLY A 146 29.21 -60.32 -9.39
CA GLY A 146 27.91 -60.78 -9.89
C GLY A 146 27.21 -61.77 -8.95
N GLU A 147 27.95 -62.46 -8.08
CA GLU A 147 27.35 -63.36 -7.08
C GLU A 147 26.73 -62.58 -5.91
N SER A 148 27.44 -61.55 -5.43
CA SER A 148 26.97 -60.65 -4.38
C SER A 148 25.67 -59.92 -4.73
N PHE A 149 25.50 -59.49 -6.00
CA PHE A 149 24.28 -58.83 -6.48
C PHE A 149 23.06 -59.77 -6.50
N ARG A 150 23.25 -61.06 -6.75
CA ARG A 150 22.15 -62.06 -6.76
C ARG A 150 21.65 -62.36 -5.35
N GLN A 151 22.55 -62.39 -4.36
CA GLN A 151 22.19 -62.64 -2.97
C GLN A 151 21.54 -61.42 -2.30
N ASN A 152 21.87 -60.21 -2.74
CA ASN A 152 21.34 -58.99 -2.15
C ASN A 152 21.09 -57.91 -3.21
N PRO A 153 19.98 -57.98 -3.98
CA PRO A 153 19.66 -57.05 -5.06
C PRO A 153 19.37 -55.62 -4.57
N HIS A 154 19.20 -55.45 -3.26
CA HIS A 154 19.05 -54.17 -2.59
C HIS A 154 20.35 -53.65 -1.96
N SER A 155 21.44 -54.43 -1.99
CA SER A 155 22.75 -53.89 -1.65
C SER A 155 23.16 -52.94 -2.76
N ILE A 156 23.18 -51.66 -2.41
CA ILE A 156 23.40 -50.58 -3.35
C ILE A 156 24.89 -50.59 -3.70
N VAL A 157 25.28 -51.37 -4.70
CA VAL A 157 26.49 -51.06 -5.47
C VAL A 157 26.15 -49.80 -6.25
N GLN A 158 26.46 -48.64 -5.65
CA GLN A 158 26.21 -47.32 -6.20
C GLN A 158 26.99 -47.13 -7.49
N GLY A 159 26.36 -47.49 -8.61
CA GLY A 159 26.98 -47.43 -9.92
C GLY A 159 26.00 -47.81 -11.02
N PHE A 160 24.81 -47.20 -11.03
CA PHE A 160 24.01 -47.22 -12.26
C PHE A 160 24.69 -46.28 -13.25
N SER A 161 25.34 -46.84 -14.27
CA SER A 161 25.78 -46.04 -15.42
C SER A 161 24.55 -45.44 -16.12
N ASP A 162 24.70 -44.24 -16.70
CA ASP A 162 23.64 -43.55 -17.45
C ASP A 162 22.93 -44.50 -18.42
N LYS A 163 23.69 -45.37 -19.09
CA LYS A 163 23.16 -46.38 -20.03
C LYS A 163 22.12 -47.31 -19.39
N LYS A 164 22.32 -47.73 -18.14
CA LYS A 164 21.35 -48.56 -17.41
C LYS A 164 20.14 -47.75 -16.95
N LEU A 165 20.34 -46.52 -16.48
CA LEU A 165 19.24 -45.64 -16.05
C LEU A 165 18.31 -45.30 -17.22
N PHE A 166 18.88 -44.92 -18.37
CA PHE A 166 18.14 -44.69 -19.61
C PHE A 166 17.58 -45.98 -20.25
N SER A 167 17.92 -47.17 -19.75
CA SER A 167 17.29 -48.42 -20.20
C SER A 167 16.02 -48.77 -19.40
N ASP A 168 15.85 -48.23 -18.18
CA ASP A 168 14.66 -48.49 -17.36
C ASP A 168 13.43 -47.78 -17.96
N LYS A 169 12.39 -48.57 -18.22
CA LYS A 169 11.11 -48.10 -18.78
C LYS A 169 10.44 -47.07 -17.86
N ARG A 170 10.64 -47.17 -16.54
CA ARG A 170 10.13 -46.21 -15.54
C ARG A 170 10.73 -44.83 -15.72
N PHE A 171 12.06 -44.80 -15.90
CA PHE A 171 12.80 -43.57 -16.07
C PHE A 171 12.43 -42.89 -17.39
N LYS A 172 12.34 -43.65 -18.49
CA LYS A 172 11.90 -43.13 -19.81
C LYS A 172 10.50 -42.50 -19.74
N LEU A 173 9.56 -43.17 -19.07
CA LEU A 173 8.19 -42.67 -18.92
C LEU A 173 8.14 -41.38 -18.10
N GLY A 174 8.86 -41.33 -16.97
CA GLY A 174 8.95 -40.14 -16.13
C GLY A 174 9.56 -38.95 -16.88
N TYR A 175 10.63 -39.19 -17.64
CA TYR A 175 11.26 -38.16 -18.48
C TYR A 175 10.30 -37.64 -19.56
N ALA A 176 9.60 -38.53 -20.28
CA ALA A 176 8.64 -38.14 -21.31
C ALA A 176 7.49 -37.28 -20.75
N LEU A 177 6.95 -37.63 -19.57
CA LEU A 177 5.89 -36.86 -18.90
C LEU A 177 6.38 -35.49 -18.43
N HIS A 178 7.64 -35.39 -18.02
CA HIS A 178 8.27 -34.13 -17.63
C HIS A 178 8.53 -33.23 -18.84
N SER A 179 9.09 -33.76 -19.93
CA SER A 179 9.30 -33.02 -21.19
C SER A 179 7.98 -32.55 -21.81
N ALA A 180 6.89 -33.29 -21.61
CA ALA A 180 5.56 -32.88 -22.05
C ALA A 180 4.87 -31.89 -21.09
N GLY A 181 5.51 -31.48 -19.99
CA GLY A 181 4.99 -30.49 -19.04
C GLY A 181 3.83 -30.97 -18.16
N VAL A 182 3.52 -32.27 -18.15
CA VAL A 182 2.34 -32.85 -17.46
C VAL A 182 2.71 -33.69 -16.24
N SER A 183 3.97 -33.65 -15.80
CA SER A 183 4.52 -34.51 -14.73
C SER A 183 3.78 -34.42 -13.40
N HIS A 184 3.13 -33.28 -13.10
CA HIS A 184 2.40 -33.05 -11.85
C HIS A 184 0.89 -33.28 -11.97
N SER A 185 0.40 -33.79 -13.11
CA SER A 185 -1.02 -34.04 -13.32
C SER A 185 -1.48 -35.39 -12.74
N ALA A 186 -2.75 -35.48 -12.35
CA ALA A 186 -3.38 -36.74 -11.95
C ALA A 186 -3.34 -37.80 -13.08
N ALA A 187 -3.37 -37.35 -14.34
CA ALA A 187 -3.23 -38.23 -15.51
C ALA A 187 -1.83 -38.88 -15.57
N ALA A 188 -0.77 -38.11 -15.33
CA ALA A 188 0.60 -38.63 -15.26
C ALA A 188 0.77 -39.63 -14.11
N ALA A 189 0.21 -39.34 -12.93
CA ALA A 189 0.23 -40.27 -11.80
C ALA A 189 -0.48 -41.60 -12.12
N SER A 190 -1.62 -41.54 -12.81
CA SER A 190 -2.35 -42.73 -13.25
C SER A 190 -1.57 -43.53 -14.30
N ALA A 191 -1.00 -42.86 -15.30
CA ALA A 191 -0.20 -43.49 -16.35
C ALA A 191 1.03 -44.22 -15.77
N VAL A 192 1.74 -43.61 -14.82
CA VAL A 192 2.87 -44.26 -14.13
C VAL A 192 2.40 -45.49 -13.36
N ARG A 193 1.26 -45.40 -12.66
CA ARG A 193 0.73 -46.53 -11.88
C ARG A 193 0.31 -47.72 -12.74
N ILE A 194 -0.21 -47.48 -13.94
CA ILE A 194 -0.63 -48.51 -14.89
C ILE A 194 0.60 -49.14 -15.57
N MET A 195 1.53 -48.32 -16.05
CA MET A 195 2.68 -48.77 -16.83
C MET A 195 3.81 -49.34 -15.97
N CYS A 196 3.88 -48.94 -14.70
CA CYS A 196 4.92 -49.33 -13.75
C CYS A 196 4.28 -49.87 -12.47
N PRO A 197 3.62 -51.04 -12.52
CA PRO A 197 2.94 -51.60 -11.36
C PRO A 197 3.95 -51.88 -10.24
N SER A 198 3.64 -51.41 -9.02
CA SER A 198 4.41 -51.80 -7.83
C SER A 198 4.29 -53.31 -7.66
N SER A 199 5.43 -54.01 -7.58
CA SER A 199 5.42 -55.37 -7.05
C SER A 199 4.82 -55.35 -5.64
N LYS A 200 3.99 -56.35 -5.31
CA LYS A 200 3.41 -56.48 -3.97
C LYS A 200 4.53 -56.43 -2.93
N ARG A 201 4.30 -55.70 -1.83
CA ARG A 201 5.26 -55.61 -0.72
C ARG A 201 5.49 -57.04 -0.19
N PRO A 202 6.74 -57.51 -0.08
CA PRO A 202 7.03 -58.86 0.40
C PRO A 202 6.78 -59.04 1.90
N TYR A 203 6.43 -57.97 2.62
CA TYR A 203 6.09 -57.98 4.04
C TYR A 203 4.78 -57.20 4.22
N ALA A 204 3.66 -57.89 4.09
CA ALA A 204 2.35 -57.47 4.56
C ALA A 204 1.76 -58.64 5.35
#